data_AF-A0A8D9GRK1-F1
#
_entry.id   AF-A0A8D9GRK1-F1
#
_cell.length_a   1.000
_cell.length_b   1.000
_cell.length_c   1.000
_cell.angle_alpha   90.00
_cell.angle_beta   90.00
_cell.angle_gamma   90.00
#
_symmetry.space_group_name_H-M   'P 1'
#
loop_
_entity.id
_entity.type
_entity.pdbx_description
1 polymer ?
#
loop_
_entity_poly.entity_id
_entity_poly.type
_entity_poly.pdbx_seq_one_letter_code
_entity_poly.pdbx_strand_id
1 'polypeptide(L)'
;MCLSTNIHFDYDGHYSKCGDDYEWIPTDARLYAISFRTSSLEEITYSLLKERISMKMVIDPFTRRLNLGYIPLAVEPKRQSYILDDEDVFVYQTSVDKEQRRSILHVEDIQELEII
;
A
#
# COMPACT_ATOMS: atom_id res chain seq x y z
N MET A 1 18.04 -18.07 4.67
CA MET A 1 17.65 -17.30 5.88
C MET A 1 16.24 -16.79 5.65
N CYS A 2 15.39 -16.72 6.67
CA CYS A 2 14.03 -16.18 6.54
C CYS A 2 14.07 -14.67 6.81
N LEU A 3 13.70 -13.87 5.82
CA LEU A 3 13.54 -12.43 5.93
C LEU A 3 12.17 -12.13 6.54
N SER A 4 12.12 -11.19 7.47
CA SER A 4 10.87 -10.65 8.00
C SER A 4 10.62 -9.28 7.40
N THR A 5 9.61 -9.18 6.56
CA THR A 5 9.20 -7.91 5.95
C THR A 5 7.90 -7.43 6.57
N ASN A 6 7.95 -6.26 7.21
CA ASN A 6 6.77 -5.61 7.76
C ASN A 6 6.33 -4.47 6.85
N ILE A 7 5.04 -4.44 6.53
CA ILE A 7 4.39 -3.41 5.74
C ILE A 7 3.35 -2.75 6.63
N HIS A 8 3.53 -1.46 6.88
CA HIS A 8 2.54 -0.62 7.55
C HIS A 8 1.64 0.01 6.50
N PHE A 9 0.35 0.13 6.80
CA PHE A 9 -0.61 0.68 5.87
C PHE A 9 -1.76 1.42 6.56
N ASP A 10 -2.22 2.47 5.89
CA ASP A 10 -3.47 3.14 6.19
C ASP A 10 -4.58 2.52 5.34
N TYR A 11 -5.71 2.23 5.97
CA TYR A 11 -6.86 1.62 5.32
C TYR A 11 -7.96 2.64 5.09
N ASP A 12 -8.40 2.73 3.84
CA ASP A 12 -9.40 3.65 3.35
C ASP A 12 -9.00 5.13 3.51
N GLY A 13 -9.40 5.95 2.55
CA GLY A 13 -8.95 7.32 2.46
C GLY A 13 -8.78 7.76 1.01
N HIS A 14 -8.22 8.95 0.82
CA HIS A 14 -8.04 9.52 -0.50
C HIS A 14 -6.84 10.45 -0.55
N TYR A 15 -6.30 10.61 -1.75
CA TYR A 15 -5.29 11.63 -2.01
C TYR A 15 -5.92 13.01 -2.16
N SER A 16 -5.27 14.01 -1.58
CA SER A 16 -5.58 15.42 -1.76
C SER A 16 -4.35 16.16 -2.24
N LYS A 17 -4.56 17.11 -3.16
CA LYS A 17 -3.49 17.98 -3.66
C LYS A 17 -3.35 19.18 -2.73
N CYS A 18 -2.17 19.37 -2.17
CA CYS A 18 -1.84 20.49 -1.29
C CYS A 18 -0.73 21.33 -1.93
N GLY A 19 -1.11 22.41 -2.63
CA GLY A 19 -0.17 23.20 -3.43
C GLY A 19 0.40 22.37 -4.59
N ASP A 20 1.73 22.22 -4.62
CA ASP A 20 2.43 21.40 -5.63
C ASP A 20 2.63 19.94 -5.19
N ASP A 21 2.31 19.61 -3.94
CA ASP A 21 2.48 18.29 -3.34
C ASP A 21 1.15 17.52 -3.26
N TYR A 22 1.27 16.21 -2.99
CA TYR A 22 0.17 15.33 -2.62
C TYR A 22 0.25 14.92 -1.15
N GLU A 23 -0.91 14.81 -0.52
CA GLU A 23 -1.10 14.28 0.82
C GLU A 23 -2.12 13.13 0.78
N TRP A 24 -1.94 12.16 1.68
CA TRP A 24 -2.94 11.12 1.93
C TRP A 24 -3.79 11.51 3.13
N ILE A 25 -5.11 11.51 2.96
CA ILE A 25 -6.07 11.77 4.02
C ILE A 25 -6.74 10.45 4.38
N PRO A 26 -6.35 9.81 5.51
CA PRO A 26 -6.93 8.54 5.91
C PRO A 26 -8.36 8.74 6.45
N THR A 27 -9.24 7.77 6.21
CA THR A 27 -10.60 7.78 6.78
C THR A 27 -10.58 7.61 8.31
N ASP A 28 -9.55 6.95 8.84
CA ASP A 28 -9.39 6.64 10.26
C ASP A 28 -7.93 6.79 10.71
N ALA A 29 -7.71 7.08 11.99
CA ALA A 29 -6.38 7.29 12.58
C ALA A 29 -5.62 6.00 12.89
N ARG A 30 -6.19 4.82 12.61
CA ARG A 30 -5.56 3.53 12.89
C ARG A 30 -4.54 3.18 11.80
N LEU A 31 -3.28 3.02 12.22
CA LEU A 31 -2.23 2.43 11.39
C LEU A 31 -2.24 0.91 11.54
N TYR A 32 -2.33 0.20 10.41
CA TYR A 32 -2.31 -1.25 10.37
C TYR A 32 -0.94 -1.79 9.93
N ALA A 33 -0.69 -3.07 10.20
CA ALA A 33 0.51 -3.73 9.71
C ALA A 33 0.27 -5.20 9.36
N ILE A 34 0.98 -5.68 8.33
CA ILE A 34 1.14 -7.09 7.98
C ILE A 34 2.62 -7.45 7.96
N SER A 35 2.91 -8.69 8.35
CA SER A 35 4.26 -9.24 8.35
C SER A 35 4.33 -10.46 7.44
N PHE A 36 5.37 -10.50 6.62
CA PHE A 36 5.72 -11.59 5.73
C PHE A 36 7.00 -12.26 6.23
N ARG A 37 7.02 -13.60 6.17
CA ARG A 37 8.18 -14.42 6.48
C ARG A 37 8.52 -15.19 5.22
N THR A 38 9.43 -14.65 4.43
CA THR A 38 9.79 -15.13 3.09
C THR A 38 11.30 -15.38 2.99
N SER A 39 11.77 -16.08 1.96
CA SER A 39 13.22 -16.21 1.75
C SER A 39 13.78 -15.04 0.93
N SER A 40 12.93 -14.35 0.17
CA SER A 40 13.28 -13.15 -0.61
C SER A 40 12.13 -12.11 -0.61
N LEU A 41 12.41 -10.90 -1.10
CA LEU A 41 11.39 -9.85 -1.23
C LEU A 41 10.47 -10.08 -2.45
N GLU A 42 10.98 -10.76 -3.49
CA GLU A 42 10.22 -11.10 -4.70
C GLU A 42 9.11 -12.12 -4.45
N GLU A 43 9.19 -12.89 -3.35
CA GLU A 43 8.09 -13.77 -2.91
C GLU A 43 6.83 -12.99 -2.51
N ILE A 44 6.96 -11.70 -2.20
CA ILE A 44 5.82 -10.83 -1.86
C ILE A 44 5.30 -10.23 -3.17
N THR A 45 4.43 -10.97 -3.84
CA THR A 45 3.75 -10.53 -5.07
C THR A 45 2.63 -9.53 -4.75
N TYR A 46 2.19 -8.80 -5.77
CA TYR A 46 1.03 -7.91 -5.72
C TYR A 46 -0.24 -8.63 -5.30
N SER A 47 -0.50 -9.81 -5.88
CA SER A 47 -1.66 -10.63 -5.54
C SER A 47 -1.65 -11.07 -4.08
N LEU A 48 -0.49 -11.55 -3.59
CA LEU A 48 -0.33 -11.97 -2.20
C LEU A 48 -0.46 -10.78 -1.24
N LEU A 49 0.10 -9.62 -1.58
CA LEU A 49 -0.04 -8.41 -0.79
C LEU A 49 -1.51 -8.00 -0.63
N LYS A 50 -2.26 -7.96 -1.75
CA LYS A 50 -3.70 -7.66 -1.71
C LYS A 50 -4.48 -8.67 -0.90
N GLU A 51 -4.25 -9.97 -1.12
CA GLU A 51 -4.92 -11.04 -0.38
C GLU A 51 -4.75 -10.85 1.13
N ARG A 52 -3.52 -10.60 1.58
CA ARG A 52 -3.20 -10.43 3.00
C ARG A 52 -3.85 -9.19 3.62
N ILE A 53 -3.97 -8.10 2.86
CA ILE A 53 -4.69 -6.90 3.28
C ILE A 53 -6.19 -7.20 3.36
N SER A 54 -6.77 -7.78 2.31
CA SER A 54 -8.21 -8.14 2.27
C SER A 54 -8.59 -9.06 3.42
N MET A 55 -7.79 -10.09 3.72
CA MET A 55 -8.02 -10.96 4.87
C MET A 55 -7.96 -10.20 6.21
N LYS A 56 -6.97 -9.31 6.38
CA LYS A 56 -6.80 -8.55 7.62
C LYS A 56 -7.95 -7.58 7.86
N MET A 57 -8.46 -7.00 6.79
CA MET A 57 -9.52 -5.99 6.83
C MET A 57 -10.92 -6.59 6.64
N VAL A 58 -11.03 -7.91 6.46
CA VAL A 58 -12.28 -8.65 6.27
C VAL A 58 -13.08 -8.10 5.08
N ILE A 59 -12.38 -7.93 3.96
CA ILE A 59 -12.92 -7.36 2.71
C ILE A 59 -13.41 -8.50 1.82
N ASP A 60 -14.62 -8.33 1.28
CA ASP A 60 -15.17 -9.23 0.27
C ASP A 60 -14.60 -8.90 -1.12
N PRO A 61 -13.77 -9.78 -1.71
CA PRO A 61 -13.16 -9.52 -3.01
C PRO A 61 -14.15 -9.47 -4.18
N PHE A 62 -15.40 -9.89 -3.99
CA PHE A 62 -16.43 -9.85 -5.04
C PHE A 62 -17.16 -8.51 -5.12
N THR A 63 -17.16 -7.72 -4.05
CA THR A 63 -17.91 -6.46 -3.97
C THR A 63 -17.01 -5.24 -3.81
N ARG A 64 -15.72 -5.48 -3.54
CA ARG A 64 -14.74 -4.45 -3.18
C ARG A 64 -13.48 -4.65 -3.98
N ARG A 65 -12.97 -3.55 -4.53
CA ARG A 65 -11.68 -3.49 -5.19
C ARG A 65 -10.72 -2.65 -4.36
N LEU A 66 -9.52 -3.19 -4.14
CA LEU A 66 -8.42 -2.46 -3.52
C LEU A 66 -7.52 -1.83 -4.57
N ASN A 67 -7.25 -0.53 -4.43
CA ASN A 67 -6.11 0.13 -5.07
C ASN A 67 -5.01 0.36 -4.02
N LEU A 68 -3.79 0.01 -4.39
CA LEU A 68 -2.62 0.14 -3.54
C LEU A 68 -1.77 1.29 -4.06
N GLY A 69 -1.44 2.23 -3.19
CA GLY A 69 -0.56 3.35 -3.54
C GLY A 69 0.27 3.81 -2.35
N TYR A 70 1.12 4.80 -2.57
CA TYR A 70 1.92 5.43 -1.52
C TYR A 70 2.45 6.78 -2.00
N ILE A 71 2.95 7.59 -1.09
CA ILE A 71 3.76 8.78 -1.44
C ILE A 71 5.23 8.41 -1.20
N PRO A 72 6.08 8.32 -2.24
CA PRO A 72 7.48 7.94 -2.05
C PRO A 72 8.24 8.96 -1.20
N LEU A 73 8.81 8.52 -0.08
CA LEU A 73 9.64 9.39 0.77
C LEU A 73 11.00 9.78 0.14
N ALA A 74 11.45 9.00 -0.85
CA ALA A 74 12.76 9.19 -1.50
C ALA A 74 12.72 10.10 -2.74
N VAL A 75 11.53 10.59 -3.14
CA VAL A 75 11.33 11.34 -4.39
C VAL A 75 10.71 12.70 -4.08
N GLU A 76 11.21 13.75 -4.73
CA GLU A 76 10.69 15.11 -4.65
C GLU A 76 10.28 15.61 -6.06
N PRO A 77 9.20 16.40 -6.19
CA PRO A 77 8.23 16.77 -5.15
C PRO A 77 7.34 15.57 -4.74
N LYS A 78 6.57 15.70 -3.66
CA LYS A 78 5.70 14.62 -3.19
C LYS A 78 4.58 14.36 -4.18
N ARG A 79 4.53 13.13 -4.70
CA ARG A 79 3.50 12.67 -5.63
C ARG A 79 2.96 11.34 -5.17
N GLN A 80 1.69 11.07 -5.45
CA GLN A 80 1.15 9.72 -5.30
C GLN A 80 1.76 8.79 -6.35
N SER A 81 2.04 7.56 -5.94
CA SER A 81 2.40 6.43 -6.80
C SER A 81 1.41 5.30 -6.57
N TYR A 82 1.10 4.56 -7.62
CA TYR A 82 0.29 3.34 -7.53
C TYR A 82 1.18 2.11 -7.68
N ILE A 83 0.76 1.00 -7.06
CA ILE A 83 1.34 -0.32 -7.24
C ILE A 83 0.40 -1.10 -8.15
N LEU A 84 0.87 -1.46 -9.33
CA LEU A 84 0.07 -2.12 -10.37
C LEU A 84 0.46 -3.58 -10.58
N ASP A 85 1.71 -3.93 -10.28
CA ASP A 85 2.26 -5.27 -10.47
C ASP A 85 3.33 -5.64 -9.42
N ASP A 86 3.96 -6.81 -9.61
CA ASP A 86 4.98 -7.36 -8.71
C ASP A 86 6.27 -6.54 -8.71
N GLU A 87 6.63 -5.89 -9.83
CA GLU A 87 7.81 -5.02 -9.91
C GLU A 87 7.62 -3.77 -9.06
N ASP A 88 6.43 -3.16 -9.13
CA ASP A 88 6.08 -2.02 -8.29
C ASP A 88 6.10 -2.37 -6.79
N VAL A 89 5.70 -3.60 -6.42
CA VAL A 89 5.79 -4.09 -5.04
C VAL A 89 7.25 -4.18 -4.59
N PHE A 90 8.14 -4.66 -5.46
CA PHE A 90 9.56 -4.71 -5.16
C PHE A 90 10.16 -3.31 -5.02
N VAL A 91 9.81 -2.37 -5.90
CA VAL A 91 10.23 -0.97 -5.82
C VAL A 91 9.74 -0.33 -4.52
N TYR A 92 8.47 -0.50 -4.16
CA TYR A 92 7.92 0.00 -2.89
C TYR A 92 8.69 -0.56 -1.67
N GLN A 93 9.00 -1.85 -1.67
CA GLN A 93 9.70 -2.49 -0.55
C GLN A 93 11.15 -2.02 -0.39
N THR A 94 11.82 -1.74 -1.49
CA THR A 94 13.25 -1.37 -1.51
C THR A 94 13.49 0.14 -1.47
N SER A 95 12.47 0.96 -1.78
CA SER A 95 12.55 2.42 -1.73
C SER A 95 12.44 2.92 -0.30
N VAL A 96 13.53 3.47 0.22
CA VAL A 96 13.62 4.08 1.55
C VAL A 96 14.23 5.47 1.45
N ASP A 97 13.91 6.34 2.41
CA ASP A 97 14.54 7.65 2.51
C ASP A 97 15.97 7.57 3.07
N LYS A 98 16.59 8.74 3.25
CA LYS A 98 17.96 8.85 3.80
C LYS A 98 18.09 8.31 5.23
N GLU A 99 16.98 8.19 5.95
CA GLU A 99 16.90 7.67 7.32
C GLU A 99 16.48 6.19 7.35
N GLN A 100 16.46 5.51 6.19
CA GLN A 100 16.01 4.12 6.04
C GLN A 100 14.53 3.90 6.39
N ARG A 101 13.71 4.96 6.33
CA ARG A 101 12.25 4.86 6.52
C ARG A 101 11.60 4.50 5.21
N ARG A 102 10.63 3.58 5.28
CA ARG A 102 9.77 3.20 4.16
C ARG A 102 8.50 4.03 4.20
N SER A 103 7.99 4.35 3.02
CA SER A 103 6.67 4.97 2.84
C SER A 103 5.58 4.10 3.48
N ILE A 104 4.52 4.73 3.99
CA ILE A 104 3.30 4.02 4.39
C ILE A 104 2.54 3.61 3.13
N LEU A 105 2.04 2.38 3.11
CA LEU A 105 1.14 1.93 2.05
C LEU A 105 -0.25 2.53 2.29
N HIS A 106 -0.83 3.11 1.27
CA HIS A 106 -2.21 3.60 1.29
C HIS A 106 -3.09 2.59 0.55
N VAL A 107 -4.18 2.19 1.18
CA VAL A 107 -5.16 1.24 0.62
C VAL A 107 -6.46 1.99 0.40
N GLU A 108 -6.81 2.25 -0.85
CA GLU A 108 -8.14 2.77 -1.21
C GLU A 108 -9.11 1.59 -1.34
N ASP A 109 -10.20 1.62 -0.58
CA ASP A 109 -11.27 0.62 -0.62
C ASP A 109 -12.43 1.12 -1.49
N ILE A 110 -12.52 0.58 -2.71
CA ILE A 110 -13.48 1.01 -3.71
C ILE A 110 -14.61 0.00 -3.77
N GLN A 111 -15.82 0.46 -3.46
CA GLN A 111 -17.02 -0.35 -3.67
C GLN A 111 -17.30 -0.48 -5.17
N GLU A 112 -17.33 -1.70 -5.68
CA GLU A 112 -17.83 -1.96 -7.03
C GLU A 112 -19.36 -1.87 -6.97
N LEU A 113 -19.93 -0.81 -7.54
CA LEU A 113 -21.38 -0.73 -7.73
C LEU A 113 -21.77 -1.79 -8.77
N GLU A 114 -22.54 -2.80 -8.36
CA GLU A 114 -23.25 -3.66 -9.30
C GLU A 114 -24.16 -2.76 -10.16
N ILE A 115 -23.86 -2.64 -11.44
CA ILE A 115 -24.80 -2.08 -12.40
C ILE A 115 -25.88 -3.16 -12.59
N ILE A 116 -27.01 -2.99 -11.91
CA ILE A 116 -28.22 -3.81 -12.05
C ILE A 116 -28.90 -3.50 -13.40
#